data_AF-A0A8C3TMV5-F1
#
_entry.id   AF-A0A8C3TMV5-F1
#
_cell.length_a   1.000
_cell.length_b   1.000
_cell.length_c   1.000
_cell.angle_alpha   90.00
_cell.angle_beta   90.00
_cell.angle_gamma   90.00
#
_symmetry.space_group_name_H-M   'P 1'
#
loop_
_entity.id
_entity.type
_entity.pdbx_description
1 polymer ?
#
loop_
_entity_poly.entity_id
_entity_poly.type
_entity_poly.pdbx_seq_one_letter_code
_entity_poly.pdbx_strand_id
1 'polypeptide(L)'
;MESLCAANTTFALELLTKLCEKKSGQNVFFSPFSISSALSMVLLGSRGVSGCKFGIFLQLERELTYEKLMGWIRPKNMKFTLVNVSLPRFKVEEDYELKPVLSSMGMPEAFESGKADFSGISSGSELVLSEVIHKSFVEVDEEGTEAAAATAMPMCGCSRVMGTAEFTADHPFLFFIRHNKTCSILFCGRFCCP
;
A
#
# COMPACT_ATOMS: atom_id res chain seq x y z
N MET A 1 13.86 8.63 9.14
CA MET A 1 12.39 8.49 8.97
C MET A 1 12.01 8.38 7.49
N GLU A 2 12.61 9.17 6.58
CA GLU A 2 12.41 9.01 5.13
C GLU A 2 12.74 7.61 4.60
N SER A 3 13.79 6.96 5.14
CA SER A 3 14.18 5.60 4.74
C SER A 3 13.10 4.54 5.00
N LEU A 4 12.40 4.61 6.14
CA LEU A 4 11.34 3.66 6.49
C LEU A 4 10.09 3.87 5.63
N CYS A 5 9.73 5.13 5.38
CA CYS A 5 8.64 5.45 4.48
C CYS A 5 8.92 4.97 3.05
N ALA A 6 10.15 5.19 2.57
CA ALA A 6 10.60 4.72 1.27
C ALA A 6 10.51 3.19 1.18
N ALA A 7 11.11 2.47 2.12
CA ALA A 7 11.08 1.01 2.16
C ALA A 7 9.65 0.45 2.18
N ASN A 8 8.78 0.98 3.05
CA ASN A 8 7.37 0.55 3.11
C ASN A 8 6.61 0.86 1.81
N THR A 9 6.94 1.96 1.14
CA THR A 9 6.33 2.31 -0.14
C THR A 9 6.81 1.38 -1.25
N THR A 10 8.11 1.11 -1.33
CA THR A 10 8.67 0.16 -2.31
C THR A 10 8.04 -1.22 -2.12
N PHE A 11 8.03 -1.73 -0.89
CA PHE A 11 7.33 -2.97 -0.54
C PHE A 11 5.86 -2.97 -0.99
N ALA A 12 5.14 -1.87 -0.71
CA ALA A 12 3.74 -1.73 -1.09
C ALA A 12 3.53 -1.82 -2.61
N LEU A 13 4.40 -1.19 -3.40
CA LEU A 13 4.32 -1.15 -4.85
C LEU A 13 4.69 -2.49 -5.49
N GLU A 14 5.70 -3.17 -4.97
CA GLU A 14 6.07 -4.52 -5.40
C GLU A 14 4.94 -5.52 -5.10
N LEU A 15 4.39 -5.49 -3.88
CA LEU A 15 3.27 -6.35 -3.50
C LEU A 15 2.03 -6.05 -4.34
N LEU A 16 1.71 -4.78 -4.60
CA LEU A 16 0.62 -4.38 -5.48
C LEU A 16 0.80 -4.97 -6.88
N THR A 17 2.01 -4.90 -7.43
CA THR A 17 2.33 -5.46 -8.75
C THR A 17 2.09 -6.97 -8.77
N LYS A 18 2.61 -7.70 -7.78
CA LYS A 18 2.43 -9.15 -7.66
C LYS A 18 0.97 -9.57 -7.50
N LEU A 19 0.20 -8.82 -6.72
CA LEU A 19 -1.23 -9.08 -6.54
C LEU A 19 -2.03 -8.78 -7.81
N CYS A 20 -1.71 -7.69 -8.52
CA CYS A 20 -2.33 -7.35 -9.80
C CYS A 20 -2.02 -8.35 -10.91
N GLU A 21 -0.79 -8.87 -10.98
CA GLU A 21 -0.40 -9.95 -11.92
C GLU A 21 -1.25 -11.21 -11.70
N LYS A 22 -1.51 -11.57 -10.45
CA LYS A 22 -2.30 -12.76 -10.09
C LYS A 22 -3.80 -12.58 -10.28
N LYS A 23 -4.31 -11.34 -10.14
CA LYS A 23 -5.74 -10.98 -10.17
C LYS A 23 -6.08 -10.09 -11.37
N SER A 24 -5.78 -10.51 -12.61
CA SER A 24 -6.09 -9.71 -13.81
C SER A 24 -7.57 -9.31 -13.85
N GLY A 25 -7.84 -8.02 -14.03
CA GLY A 25 -9.20 -7.46 -14.11
C GLY A 25 -10.03 -7.38 -12.82
N GLN A 26 -9.52 -7.83 -11.67
CA GLN A 26 -10.27 -7.76 -10.39
C GLN A 26 -9.83 -6.58 -9.53
N ASN A 27 -10.65 -6.24 -8.53
CA ASN A 27 -10.25 -5.29 -7.50
C ASN A 27 -9.10 -5.87 -6.66
N VAL A 28 -8.26 -4.97 -6.16
CA VAL A 28 -7.17 -5.31 -5.23
C VAL A 28 -7.22 -4.27 -4.14
N PHE A 29 -7.14 -4.68 -2.87
CA PHE A 29 -7.09 -3.76 -1.76
C PHE A 29 -6.40 -4.40 -0.58
N PHE A 30 -5.32 -3.81 -0.08
CA PHE A 30 -4.55 -4.34 1.05
C PHE A 30 -3.82 -3.26 1.85
N SER A 31 -3.39 -3.62 3.07
CA SER A 31 -2.59 -2.74 3.93
C SER A 31 -1.11 -3.13 3.92
N PRO A 32 -0.26 -2.47 3.13
CA PRO A 32 1.18 -2.74 3.16
C PRO A 32 1.79 -2.45 4.53
N PHE A 33 1.28 -1.43 5.23
CA PHE A 33 1.76 -1.09 6.57
C PHE A 33 1.47 -2.21 7.57
N SER A 34 0.27 -2.80 7.56
CA SER A 34 -0.09 -3.92 8.45
C SER A 34 0.77 -5.16 8.16
N ILE A 35 0.91 -5.52 6.88
CA ILE A 35 1.72 -6.68 6.46
C ILE A 35 3.19 -6.49 6.86
N SER A 36 3.78 -5.34 6.53
CA SER A 36 5.17 -5.00 6.90
C SER A 36 5.40 -5.02 8.41
N SER A 37 4.44 -4.51 9.19
CA SER A 37 4.53 -4.54 10.67
C SER A 37 4.52 -5.96 11.22
N ALA A 38 3.64 -6.82 10.68
CA ALA A 38 3.56 -8.22 11.07
C ALA A 38 4.85 -8.99 10.72
N LEU A 39 5.36 -8.80 9.50
CA LEU A 39 6.63 -9.40 9.07
C LEU A 39 7.81 -8.90 9.90
N SER A 40 7.82 -7.62 10.29
CA SER A 40 8.86 -7.06 11.16
C SER A 40 8.91 -7.76 12.52
N MET A 41 7.75 -8.07 13.12
CA MET A 41 7.69 -8.81 14.38
C MET A 41 8.25 -10.24 14.22
N VAL A 42 7.91 -10.91 13.13
CA VAL A 42 8.43 -12.24 12.80
C VAL A 42 9.95 -12.21 12.60
N LEU A 43 10.46 -11.20 11.88
CA LEU A 43 11.88 -11.03 11.59
C LEU A 43 12.71 -10.71 12.84
N LEU A 44 12.22 -9.87 13.75
CA LEU A 44 12.91 -9.58 15.02
C LEU A 44 13.09 -10.84 15.89
N GLY A 45 12.24 -11.83 15.67
CA GLY A 45 12.33 -13.15 16.28
C GLY A 45 13.28 -14.13 15.58
N SER A 46 13.81 -13.80 14.41
CA SER A 46 14.75 -14.64 13.67
C SER A 46 16.19 -14.23 13.97
N ARG A 47 17.03 -15.15 14.45
CA ARG A 47 18.44 -14.85 14.84
C ARG A 47 19.44 -15.03 13.70
N GLY A 48 19.06 -15.69 12.62
CA GLY A 48 19.97 -16.13 11.56
C GLY A 48 19.38 -16.14 10.15
N VAL A 49 18.29 -15.41 9.88
CA VAL A 49 17.84 -15.13 8.50
C VAL A 49 18.78 -14.07 7.87
N SER A 50 20.08 -14.35 7.95
CA SER A 50 21.20 -13.59 7.38
C SER A 50 21.58 -14.10 5.99
N GLY A 51 20.95 -15.18 5.52
CA GLY A 51 21.13 -15.79 4.20
C GLY A 51 20.03 -15.42 3.19
N CYS A 52 18.80 -15.18 3.64
CA CYS A 52 17.78 -14.54 2.82
C CYS A 52 18.24 -13.11 2.54
N LYS A 53 18.76 -12.87 1.34
CA LYS A 53 18.96 -11.52 0.80
C LYS A 53 17.60 -10.82 0.72
N PHE A 54 17.08 -10.33 1.85
CA PHE A 54 16.00 -9.34 1.89
C PHE A 54 16.43 -8.02 1.22
N GLY A 55 17.72 -7.86 0.90
CA GLY A 55 18.22 -6.84 -0.03
C GLY A 55 17.72 -7.00 -1.48
N ILE A 56 17.08 -8.12 -1.85
CA ILE A 56 16.40 -8.31 -3.14
C ILE A 56 14.94 -7.81 -3.11
N PHE A 57 14.35 -7.60 -1.94
CA PHE A 57 13.01 -6.98 -1.75
C PHE A 57 12.98 -5.47 -2.11
N LEU A 58 14.09 -4.95 -2.66
CA LEU A 58 14.26 -3.57 -3.11
C LEU A 58 14.49 -3.48 -4.62
N GLN A 59 14.41 -4.60 -5.35
CA GLN A 59 14.81 -4.66 -6.74
C GLN A 59 13.78 -5.38 -7.61
N LEU A 60 12.52 -4.95 -7.51
CA LEU A 60 11.54 -5.15 -8.57
C LEU A 60 10.99 -3.79 -9.05
N GLU A 61 11.57 -3.25 -10.13
CA GLU A 61 10.99 -2.13 -10.85
C GLU A 61 10.07 -2.59 -11.98
N ARG A 62 8.82 -2.13 -11.96
CA ARG A 62 8.16 -1.66 -13.18
C ARG A 62 7.31 -0.41 -12.91
N GLU A 63 7.61 0.62 -13.71
CA GLU A 63 6.85 1.84 -14.02
C GLU A 63 6.48 2.81 -12.87
N LEU A 64 6.11 2.33 -11.67
CA LEU A 64 5.74 3.14 -10.50
C LEU A 64 6.75 2.92 -9.35
N THR A 65 7.66 3.88 -9.12
CA THR A 65 8.67 3.83 -8.05
C THR A 65 8.33 4.79 -6.90
N TYR A 66 8.96 4.62 -5.74
CA TYR A 66 8.82 5.55 -4.61
C TYR A 66 9.12 7.00 -5.01
N GLU A 67 10.17 7.21 -5.79
CA GLU A 67 10.63 8.53 -6.22
C GLU A 67 9.59 9.19 -7.12
N LYS A 68 9.04 8.44 -8.08
CA LYS A 68 7.98 8.93 -8.97
C LYS A 68 6.71 9.24 -8.20
N LEU A 69 6.27 8.30 -7.35
CA LEU A 69 5.06 8.47 -6.56
C LEU A 69 5.19 9.70 -5.64
N MET A 70 6.30 9.83 -4.92
CA MET A 70 6.58 11.00 -4.07
C MET A 70 6.74 12.28 -4.90
N GLY A 71 7.28 12.19 -6.11
CA GLY A 71 7.30 13.29 -7.07
C GLY A 71 5.91 13.83 -7.36
N TRP A 72 4.91 12.96 -7.50
CA TRP A 72 3.52 13.35 -7.76
C TRP A 72 2.78 13.83 -6.51
N ILE A 73 2.91 13.12 -5.39
CA ILE A 73 2.03 13.32 -4.21
C ILE A 73 2.58 14.26 -3.14
N ARG A 74 3.81 14.78 -3.31
CA ARG A 74 4.39 15.73 -2.35
C ARG A 74 3.68 17.09 -2.47
N PRO A 75 3.22 17.68 -1.35
CA PRO A 75 2.51 18.96 -1.37
C PRO A 75 3.28 20.09 -2.08
N LYS A 76 4.62 20.08 -2.00
CA LYS A 76 5.49 21.05 -2.68
C LYS A 76 5.41 21.01 -4.21
N ASN A 77 5.00 19.87 -4.78
CA ASN A 77 4.86 19.66 -6.22
C ASN A 77 3.40 19.77 -6.67
N MET A 78 2.47 20.03 -5.75
CA MET A 78 1.04 20.19 -6.01
C MET A 78 0.63 21.66 -5.87
N LYS A 79 -0.36 22.08 -6.66
CA LYS A 79 -0.96 23.43 -6.56
C LYS A 79 -2.39 23.30 -6.09
N PHE A 80 -2.78 24.13 -5.14
CA PHE A 80 -4.19 24.27 -4.77
C PHE A 80 -4.99 24.70 -5.99
N THR A 81 -5.94 23.86 -6.38
CA THR A 81 -6.79 24.04 -7.56
C THR A 81 -8.20 23.63 -7.17
N LEU A 82 -9.20 24.42 -7.55
CA LEU A 82 -10.60 24.03 -7.36
C LEU A 82 -10.97 23.02 -8.44
N VAL A 83 -11.38 21.82 -8.02
CA VAL A 83 -11.67 20.69 -8.91
C VAL A 83 -13.08 20.17 -8.63
N ASN A 84 -13.87 19.93 -9.67
CA ASN A 84 -15.11 19.18 -9.59
C ASN A 84 -14.78 17.68 -9.67
N VAL A 85 -15.04 16.94 -8.59
CA VAL A 85 -14.61 15.55 -8.43
C VAL A 85 -15.83 14.62 -8.50
N SER A 86 -15.80 13.67 -9.43
CA SER A 86 -16.74 12.56 -9.51
C SER A 86 -16.00 11.25 -9.21
N LEU A 87 -16.36 10.62 -8.10
CA LEU A 87 -15.78 9.35 -7.64
C LEU A 87 -16.93 8.35 -7.41
N PRO A 88 -16.82 7.09 -7.87
CA PRO A 88 -17.86 6.10 -7.62
C PRO A 88 -17.93 5.75 -6.13
N ARG A 89 -19.13 5.43 -5.66
CA ARG A 89 -19.29 4.68 -4.42
C ARG A 89 -18.86 3.24 -4.66
N PHE A 90 -18.07 2.69 -3.75
CA PHE A 90 -17.65 1.30 -3.88
C PHE A 90 -17.33 0.67 -2.54
N LYS A 91 -17.42 -0.66 -2.53
CA LYS A 91 -17.06 -1.50 -1.40
C LYS A 91 -16.15 -2.59 -1.92
N VAL A 92 -14.96 -2.70 -1.34
CA VAL A 92 -13.97 -3.72 -1.72
C VAL A 92 -13.56 -4.48 -0.46
N GLU A 93 -13.83 -5.77 -0.48
CA GLU A 93 -13.42 -6.71 0.56
C GLU A 93 -12.51 -7.76 -0.08
N GLU A 94 -11.31 -7.91 0.45
CA GLU A 94 -10.30 -8.77 -0.12
C GLU A 94 -9.65 -9.62 0.97
N ASP A 95 -9.51 -10.91 0.68
CA ASP A 95 -8.80 -11.89 1.49
C ASP A 95 -7.62 -12.45 0.68
N TYR A 96 -6.45 -12.46 1.29
CA TYR A 96 -5.21 -12.92 0.66
C TYR A 96 -4.50 -13.95 1.52
N GLU A 97 -4.26 -15.12 0.94
CA GLU A 97 -3.21 -16.02 1.38
C GLU A 97 -1.87 -15.53 0.80
N LEU A 98 -1.08 -14.86 1.63
CA LEU A 98 0.15 -14.17 1.22
C LEU A 98 1.36 -15.09 1.15
N LYS A 99 1.31 -16.29 1.73
CA LYS A 99 2.39 -17.27 1.68
C LYS A 99 3.02 -17.43 0.29
N PRO A 100 2.28 -17.81 -0.78
CA PRO A 100 2.87 -17.97 -2.12
C PRO A 100 3.45 -16.67 -2.68
N VAL A 101 2.84 -15.53 -2.36
CA VAL A 101 3.31 -14.21 -2.83
C VAL A 101 4.62 -13.86 -2.16
N LEU A 102 4.69 -13.94 -0.83
CA LEU A 102 5.89 -13.65 -0.04
C LEU A 102 7.03 -14.63 -0.34
N SER A 103 6.74 -15.91 -0.60
CA SER A 103 7.75 -16.87 -1.08
C SER A 103 8.34 -16.42 -2.42
N SER A 104 7.50 -15.99 -3.36
CA SER A 104 7.96 -15.47 -4.67
C SER A 104 8.72 -14.15 -4.57
N MET A 105 8.49 -13.38 -3.50
CA MET A 105 9.18 -12.12 -3.22
C MET A 105 10.48 -12.32 -2.40
N GLY A 106 10.93 -13.57 -2.21
CA GLY A 106 12.24 -13.85 -1.61
C GLY A 106 12.22 -14.26 -0.13
N MET A 107 11.05 -14.68 0.39
CA MET A 107 10.92 -15.24 1.74
C MET A 107 10.46 -16.72 1.76
N PRO A 108 11.01 -17.65 0.95
CA PRO A 108 10.57 -19.04 0.97
C PRO A 108 11.00 -19.79 2.24
N GLU A 109 12.20 -19.51 2.77
CA GLU A 109 12.80 -20.22 3.92
C GLU A 109 11.97 -20.10 5.19
N ALA A 110 11.26 -18.98 5.40
CA ALA A 110 10.40 -18.77 6.56
C ALA A 110 9.25 -19.80 6.65
N PHE A 111 8.87 -20.41 5.52
CA PHE A 111 7.77 -21.36 5.41
C PHE A 111 8.22 -22.82 5.35
N GLU A 112 9.54 -23.08 5.31
CA GLU A 112 10.10 -24.43 5.15
C GLU A 112 10.61 -24.98 6.49
N SER A 113 10.11 -26.16 6.86
CA SER A 113 10.66 -26.95 7.97
C SER A 113 12.12 -27.29 7.70
N GLY A 114 12.96 -27.07 8.70
CA GLY A 114 14.39 -27.34 8.72
C GLY A 114 15.24 -26.16 8.24
N LYS A 115 14.63 -25.16 7.59
CA LYS A 115 15.33 -23.96 7.11
C LYS A 115 14.93 -22.68 7.85
N ALA A 116 13.71 -22.62 8.37
CA ALA A 116 13.26 -21.48 9.14
C ALA A 116 14.03 -21.38 10.48
N ASP A 117 14.68 -20.23 10.72
CA ASP A 117 15.33 -19.94 11.98
C ASP A 117 14.57 -18.85 12.76
N PHE A 118 13.67 -19.29 13.65
CA PHE A 118 12.99 -18.42 14.62
C PHE A 118 13.48 -18.62 16.06
N SER A 119 14.76 -18.95 16.23
CA SER A 119 15.37 -19.18 17.55
C SER A 119 15.44 -17.93 18.45
N GLY A 120 15.18 -16.74 17.89
CA GLY A 120 14.97 -15.51 18.67
C GLY A 120 13.57 -15.41 19.30
N ILE A 121 12.58 -16.19 18.83
CA ILE A 121 11.24 -16.29 19.44
C ILE A 121 11.19 -17.41 20.48
N SER A 122 11.64 -18.61 20.11
CA SER A 122 11.62 -19.79 20.96
C SER A 122 12.91 -20.59 20.81
N SER A 123 13.52 -20.97 21.93
CA SER A 123 14.77 -21.73 21.97
C SER A 123 14.59 -23.25 21.88
N GLY A 124 13.36 -23.75 22.01
CA GLY A 124 13.11 -25.19 22.28
C GLY A 124 12.34 -25.96 21.21
N SER A 125 11.96 -25.32 20.10
CA SER A 125 11.13 -25.95 19.06
C SER A 125 11.48 -25.41 17.68
N GLU A 126 11.47 -26.30 16.69
CA GLU A 126 11.54 -25.92 15.28
C GLU A 126 10.24 -25.19 14.90
N LEU A 127 10.32 -23.87 14.84
CA LEU A 127 9.19 -23.02 14.45
C LEU A 127 9.25 -22.76 12.95
N VAL A 128 8.08 -22.73 12.33
CA VAL A 128 7.91 -22.38 10.92
C VAL A 128 6.71 -21.47 10.75
N LEU A 129 6.75 -20.57 9.77
CA LEU A 129 5.59 -19.78 9.41
C LEU A 129 4.65 -20.67 8.58
N SER A 130 3.51 -21.04 9.16
CA SER A 130 2.59 -21.96 8.48
C SER A 130 1.81 -21.24 7.38
N GLU A 131 1.15 -20.14 7.74
CA GLU A 131 0.26 -19.37 6.86
C GLU A 131 0.37 -17.87 7.17
N VAL A 132 0.07 -17.04 6.17
CA VAL A 132 -0.06 -15.59 6.32
C VAL A 132 -1.34 -15.17 5.62
N ILE A 133 -2.32 -14.74 6.40
CA ILE A 133 -3.63 -14.34 5.92
C ILE A 133 -3.78 -12.83 6.14
N HIS A 134 -4.08 -12.09 5.08
CA HIS A 134 -4.35 -10.66 5.14
C HIS A 134 -5.76 -10.38 4.61
N LYS A 135 -6.61 -9.85 5.48
CA LYS A 135 -7.96 -9.42 5.14
C LYS A 135 -8.04 -7.91 5.21
N SER A 136 -8.70 -7.31 4.23
CA SER A 136 -8.90 -5.87 4.20
C SER A 136 -10.21 -5.49 3.58
N PHE A 137 -10.74 -4.40 4.08
CA PHE A 137 -12.07 -3.91 3.77
C PHE A 137 -12.02 -2.39 3.59
N VAL A 138 -12.66 -1.89 2.55
CA VAL A 138 -12.91 -0.46 2.34
C VAL A 138 -14.31 -0.25 1.79
N GLU A 139 -14.97 0.77 2.31
CA GLU A 139 -16.24 1.28 1.82
C GLU A 139 -16.05 2.79 1.62
N VAL A 140 -16.36 3.25 0.42
CA VAL A 140 -16.29 4.66 0.03
C VAL A 140 -17.70 5.10 -0.33
N ASP A 141 -18.23 5.98 0.51
CA ASP A 141 -19.51 6.66 0.37
C ASP A 141 -19.34 8.17 0.61
N GLU A 142 -20.42 8.92 0.52
CA GLU A 142 -20.41 10.36 0.80
C GLU A 142 -20.23 10.67 2.30
N GLU A 143 -20.60 9.73 3.18
CA GLU A 143 -20.55 9.89 4.64
C GLU A 143 -19.14 9.68 5.22
N GLY A 144 -18.32 8.84 4.59
CA GLY A 144 -17.00 8.39 5.07
C GLY A 144 -15.94 9.49 5.17
N THR A 145 -16.25 10.73 4.78
CA THR A 145 -15.46 11.95 5.05
C THR A 145 -16.38 13.18 5.21
N GLU A 146 -17.49 13.05 5.95
CA GLU A 146 -18.54 14.07 6.04
C GLU A 146 -18.17 15.42 6.71
N ALA A 147 -16.90 15.70 7.03
CA ALA A 147 -16.52 16.90 7.82
C ALA A 147 -15.46 17.84 7.21
N ALA A 148 -14.89 17.60 6.02
CA ALA A 148 -13.79 18.44 5.51
C ALA A 148 -14.19 19.50 4.46
N ALA A 149 -15.35 19.38 3.81
CA ALA A 149 -15.78 20.29 2.74
C ALA A 149 -16.25 21.67 3.23
N ALA A 150 -16.45 21.86 4.54
CA ALA A 150 -16.87 23.14 5.13
C ALA A 150 -15.71 24.08 5.48
N THR A 151 -14.52 23.90 4.90
CA THR A 151 -13.43 24.86 5.08
C THR A 151 -13.55 25.97 4.04
N ALA A 152 -14.31 27.01 4.37
CA ALA A 152 -14.50 28.21 3.58
C ALA A 152 -13.15 28.88 3.25
N MET A 153 -12.71 28.82 1.98
CA MET A 153 -11.68 29.72 1.49
C MET A 153 -12.32 31.09 1.22
N PRO A 154 -11.81 32.19 1.79
CA PRO A 154 -12.25 33.53 1.41
C PRO A 154 -11.88 33.75 -0.06
N MET A 155 -12.90 33.88 -0.91
CA MET A 155 -12.76 34.26 -2.31
C MET A 155 -12.11 35.64 -2.38
N CYS A 156 -10.81 35.68 -2.67
CA CYS A 156 -10.16 36.91 -3.08
C CYS A 156 -10.70 37.24 -4.49
N GLY A 157 -11.45 38.34 -4.60
CA GLY A 157 -12.10 38.75 -5.83
C GLY A 157 -11.09 38.95 -6.96
N CYS A 158 -11.07 38.02 -7.91
CA CYS A 158 -10.37 38.17 -9.17
C CYS A 158 -11.35 37.78 -10.29
N SER A 159 -11.76 38.77 -11.08
CA SER A 159 -12.53 38.59 -12.30
C SER A 159 -11.75 37.77 -13.32
N ARG A 160 -11.95 36.45 -13.29
CA ARG A 160 -11.65 35.53 -14.39
C ARG A 160 -12.51 34.30 -14.17
N VAL A 161 -13.29 33.92 -15.19
CA VAL A 161 -13.92 32.59 -15.26
C VAL A 161 -12.76 31.59 -15.31
N MET A 162 -12.29 31.16 -14.14
CA MET A 162 -11.36 30.05 -14.03
C MET A 162 -12.17 28.81 -14.36
N GLY A 163 -11.86 28.16 -15.47
CA GLY A 163 -12.39 26.82 -15.73
C GLY A 163 -12.10 25.95 -14.52
N THR A 164 -13.14 25.45 -13.87
CA THR A 164 -13.02 24.45 -12.82
C THR A 164 -12.43 23.21 -13.47
N ALA A 165 -11.32 22.70 -12.94
CA ALA A 165 -10.80 21.43 -13.42
C ALA A 165 -11.81 20.33 -13.08
N GLU A 166 -12.00 19.36 -13.97
CA GLU A 166 -12.87 18.22 -13.73
C GLU A 166 -12.02 16.97 -13.55
N PHE A 167 -12.38 16.15 -12.56
CA PHE A 167 -11.78 14.85 -12.33
C PHE A 167 -12.90 13.82 -12.18
N THR A 168 -12.99 12.90 -13.12
CA THR A 168 -13.99 11.84 -13.12
C THR A 168 -13.28 10.49 -13.14
N ALA A 169 -13.50 9.69 -12.11
CA ALA A 169 -12.95 8.35 -11.99
C ALA A 169 -13.94 7.30 -12.53
N ASP A 170 -14.21 7.34 -13.84
CA ASP A 170 -15.16 6.47 -14.55
C ASP A 170 -14.51 5.25 -15.24
N HIS A 171 -13.22 5.01 -14.98
CA HIS A 171 -12.42 3.91 -15.53
C HIS A 171 -11.47 3.38 -14.45
N PRO A 172 -10.84 2.20 -14.63
CA PRO A 172 -9.98 1.62 -13.61
C PRO A 172 -8.91 2.59 -13.09
N PHE A 173 -8.83 2.72 -11.76
CA PHE A 173 -7.90 3.63 -11.11
C PHE A 173 -7.17 2.98 -9.93
N LEU A 174 -5.99 3.51 -9.63
CA LEU A 174 -5.27 3.21 -8.39
C LEU A 174 -5.63 4.25 -7.33
N PHE A 175 -5.70 3.81 -6.08
CA PHE A 175 -5.91 4.69 -4.94
C PHE A 175 -5.04 4.29 -3.77
N PHE A 176 -4.69 5.28 -2.95
CA PHE A 176 -3.80 5.11 -1.81
C PHE A 176 -4.35 5.89 -0.62
N ILE A 177 -4.43 5.23 0.53
CA ILE A 177 -4.71 5.91 1.81
C ILE A 177 -3.36 6.11 2.48
N ARG A 178 -2.99 7.36 2.76
CA ARG A 178 -1.66 7.74 3.24
C ARG A 178 -1.75 8.56 4.51
N HIS A 179 -0.83 8.32 5.44
CA HIS A 179 -0.61 9.22 6.56
C HIS A 179 0.26 10.43 6.12
N ASN A 180 -0.30 11.63 6.17
CA ASN A 180 0.34 12.84 5.63
C ASN A 180 1.65 13.23 6.35
N LYS A 181 1.75 13.06 7.66
CA LYS A 181 2.96 13.49 8.42
C LYS A 181 4.17 12.60 8.13
N THR A 182 3.96 11.30 7.98
CA THR A 182 5.05 10.33 7.75
C THR A 182 5.20 9.94 6.29
N CYS A 183 4.31 10.42 5.41
CA CYS A 183 4.17 10.03 4.01
C CYS A 183 3.93 8.53 3.79
N SER A 184 3.64 7.76 4.85
CA SER A 184 3.53 6.30 4.77
C SER A 184 2.19 5.88 4.18
N ILE A 185 2.23 4.94 3.25
CA ILE A 185 1.03 4.35 2.65
C ILE A 185 0.46 3.33 3.63
N LEU A 186 -0.77 3.57 4.06
CA LEU A 186 -1.52 2.70 4.97
C LEU A 186 -2.29 1.64 4.20
N PHE A 187 -2.88 2.02 3.07
CA PHE A 187 -3.61 1.12 2.17
C PHE A 187 -3.29 1.42 0.72
N CYS A 188 -3.21 0.36 -0.08
CA CYS A 188 -3.10 0.39 -1.53
C CYS A 188 -4.32 -0.29 -2.13
N GLY A 189 -4.86 0.27 -3.21
CA GLY A 189 -5.89 -0.40 -3.97
C GLY A 189 -5.88 -0.12 -5.46
N ARG A 190 -6.42 -1.08 -6.20
CA ARG A 190 -6.82 -0.96 -7.59
C ARG A 190 -8.32 -1.21 -7.64
N PHE A 191 -9.05 -0.25 -8.17
CA PHE A 191 -10.46 -0.38 -8.47
C PHE A 191 -10.62 -0.55 -9.98
N CYS A 192 -11.16 -1.68 -10.42
CA CYS A 192 -11.39 -2.00 -11.83
C CYS A 192 -12.87 -1.95 -12.21
N CYS A 193 -13.74 -2.45 -11.32
CA CYS A 193 -15.18 -2.48 -11.55
C CYS A 193 -15.93 -2.45 -10.21
N PRO A 194 -17.12 -1.82 -10.17
CA PRO A 194 -18.02 -1.88 -9.02
C PRO A 194 -18.60 -3.28 -8.79
#